data_AF-A0A2V8QJ23-F1
#
_entry.id   AF-A0A2V8QJ23-F1
#
_cell.length_a   1.000
_cell.length_b   1.000
_cell.length_c   1.000
_cell.angle_alpha   90.00
_cell.angle_beta   90.00
_cell.angle_gamma   90.00
#
_symmetry.space_group_name_H-M   'P 1'
#
loop_
_entity.id
_entity.type
_entity.pdbx_description
1 polymer ?
#
loop_
_entity_poly.entity_id
_entity_poly.type
_entity_poly.pdbx_seq_one_letter_code
_entity_poly.pdbx_strand_id
1 'polypeptide(L)'
;VKERFSFDDLLMRIHPAASRVKKLSQETPAKLIVFDLLVDDRGKGLVDELLTIRRKKLDGFAKKYFAKNKSIELSPQTDDLTIAKHWLAGAGVDLDGVIAKRTDMPYQSGNRHGMVKVKRLRTADCVVGGFRYASEGRVIGSMLLGLYDEKGLLHHVGFTSSFKTDEKPALTKKLEKLIKPPGFTGNAPGGPSRWATERSAEWQPLAPKLVVEVQYDHFTGGRFRHGTKFLRWRPDKKAEQCTFEQVKR
;
A
#
# COMPACT_ATOMS: atom_id res chain seq x y z
N VAL A 1 8.30 1.92 -23.35
CA VAL A 1 8.13 1.48 -21.95
C VAL A 1 7.16 2.45 -21.31
N LYS A 2 5.98 2.02 -20.85
CA LYS A 2 5.02 2.93 -20.19
C LYS A 2 5.71 3.52 -18.96
N GLU A 3 5.79 4.85 -18.86
CA GLU A 3 6.33 5.55 -17.70
C GLU A 3 5.52 5.14 -16.47
N ARG A 4 6.15 4.45 -15.51
CA ARG A 4 5.53 3.94 -14.30
C ARG A 4 6.29 4.45 -13.09
N PHE A 5 5.57 5.02 -12.12
CA PHE A 5 6.17 5.45 -10.87
C PHE A 5 6.53 4.24 -9.99
N SER A 6 7.71 4.29 -9.38
CA SER A 6 8.26 3.19 -8.58
C SER A 6 8.86 3.72 -7.29
N PHE A 7 8.19 3.45 -6.18
CA PHE A 7 8.71 3.80 -4.85
C PHE A 7 9.95 2.98 -4.51
N ASP A 8 10.02 1.70 -4.94
CA ASP A 8 11.17 0.84 -4.70
C ASP A 8 12.45 1.38 -5.37
N ASP A 9 12.35 1.91 -6.60
CA ASP A 9 13.50 2.50 -7.30
C ASP A 9 13.99 3.79 -6.61
N LEU A 10 13.07 4.60 -6.06
CA LEU A 10 13.44 5.77 -5.25
C LEU A 10 14.17 5.35 -3.96
N LEU A 11 13.71 4.29 -3.28
CA LEU A 11 14.33 3.79 -2.05
C LEU A 11 15.78 3.32 -2.28
N MET A 12 16.13 2.87 -3.48
CA MET A 12 17.51 2.47 -3.81
C MET A 12 18.53 3.63 -3.73
N ARG A 13 18.07 4.88 -3.59
CA ARG A 13 18.90 6.09 -3.45
C ARG A 13 19.08 6.57 -2.01
N ILE A 14 18.50 5.89 -1.03
CA ILE A 14 18.66 6.24 0.39
C ILE A 14 19.95 5.60 0.93
N HIS A 15 20.93 6.42 1.31
CA HIS A 15 22.25 6.04 1.86
C HIS A 15 23.25 5.25 0.98
N PRO A 16 23.22 5.24 -0.37
CA PRO A 16 24.34 4.70 -1.14
C PRO A 16 25.43 5.78 -1.35
N ALA A 17 26.61 5.36 -1.81
CA ALA A 17 27.68 6.28 -2.20
C ALA A 17 27.19 7.29 -3.27
N ALA A 18 27.74 8.52 -3.26
CA ALA A 18 27.33 9.58 -4.19
C ALA A 18 27.43 9.15 -5.67
N SER A 19 28.42 8.34 -6.03
CA SER A 19 28.57 7.75 -7.36
C SER A 19 27.38 6.87 -7.75
N ARG A 20 26.86 6.08 -6.81
CA ARG A 20 25.68 5.24 -7.02
C ARG A 20 24.41 6.06 -7.12
N VAL A 21 24.25 7.13 -6.33
CA VAL A 21 23.12 8.07 -6.46
C VAL A 21 23.12 8.69 -7.86
N LYS A 22 24.28 9.19 -8.34
CA LYS A 22 24.41 9.81 -9.67
C LYS A 22 24.10 8.84 -10.80
N LYS A 23 24.54 7.58 -10.69
CA LYS A 23 24.19 6.53 -11.64
C LYS A 23 22.68 6.28 -11.65
N LEU A 24 22.10 6.01 -10.48
CA LEU A 24 20.69 5.68 -10.35
C LEU A 24 19.79 6.85 -10.79
N SER A 25 20.18 8.11 -10.56
CA SER A 25 19.39 9.29 -10.98
C SER A 25 19.22 9.40 -12.50
N GLN A 26 20.18 8.87 -13.27
CA GLN A 26 20.09 8.79 -14.73
C GLN A 26 19.31 7.56 -15.19
N GLU A 27 19.48 6.42 -14.51
CA GLU A 27 18.82 5.16 -14.87
C GLU A 27 17.31 5.16 -14.55
N THR A 28 16.89 5.81 -13.45
CA THR A 28 15.50 5.78 -12.96
C THR A 28 14.97 7.18 -12.61
N PRO A 29 14.99 8.17 -13.52
CA PRO A 29 14.79 9.58 -13.18
C PRO A 29 13.54 9.86 -12.33
N ALA A 30 13.64 10.85 -11.45
CA ALA A 30 12.55 11.25 -10.56
C ALA A 30 11.88 12.55 -11.02
N LYS A 31 10.58 12.67 -10.78
CA LYS A 31 9.81 13.91 -10.94
C LYS A 31 9.32 14.41 -9.58
N LEU A 32 9.38 15.72 -9.36
CA LEU A 32 8.77 16.39 -8.22
C LEU A 32 7.37 16.88 -8.62
N ILE A 33 6.34 16.33 -7.99
CA ILE A 33 4.95 16.74 -8.20
C ILE A 33 4.52 17.65 -7.04
N VAL A 34 4.33 18.93 -7.32
CA VAL A 34 4.09 19.97 -6.31
C VAL A 34 2.59 20.19 -6.08
N PHE A 35 2.15 20.09 -4.82
CA PHE A 35 0.74 20.08 -4.46
C PHE A 35 0.29 21.19 -3.49
N ASP A 36 1.18 22.07 -3.03
CA ASP A 36 0.85 23.25 -2.22
C ASP A 36 1.99 24.28 -2.26
N LEU A 37 1.75 25.49 -1.75
CA LEU A 37 2.76 26.53 -1.55
C LEU A 37 2.58 27.14 -0.16
N LEU A 38 3.56 26.92 0.73
CA LEU A 38 3.49 27.36 2.12
C LEU A 38 4.24 28.67 2.38
N VAL A 39 5.17 29.02 1.51
CA VAL A 39 5.95 30.27 1.53
C VAL A 39 6.14 30.71 0.08
N ASP A 40 5.95 31.99 -0.22
CA ASP A 40 6.16 32.51 -1.57
C ASP A 40 7.62 32.89 -1.87
N ASP A 41 7.89 33.34 -3.10
CA ASP A 41 9.23 33.73 -3.58
C ASP A 41 9.82 34.96 -2.88
N ARG A 42 9.02 35.65 -2.05
CA ARG A 42 9.44 36.79 -1.23
C ARG A 42 9.62 36.41 0.24
N GLY A 43 9.48 35.13 0.59
CA GLY A 43 9.59 34.65 1.95
C GLY A 43 8.34 34.88 2.81
N LYS A 44 7.21 35.31 2.24
CA LYS A 44 5.97 35.47 3.01
C LYS A 44 5.34 34.10 3.27
N GLY A 45 5.06 33.82 4.55
CA GLY A 45 4.30 32.64 4.97
C GLY A 45 2.85 32.68 4.47
N LEU A 46 2.36 31.51 4.02
CA LEU A 46 1.02 31.31 3.49
C LEU A 46 0.23 30.24 4.27
N VAL A 47 0.77 29.74 5.38
CA VAL A 47 0.15 28.64 6.15
C VAL A 47 -1.24 28.99 6.68
N ASP A 48 -1.46 30.26 7.03
CA ASP A 48 -2.75 30.76 7.54
C ASP A 48 -3.76 31.08 6.41
N GLU A 49 -3.29 31.10 5.15
CA GLU A 49 -4.14 31.36 3.99
C GLU A 49 -4.94 30.10 3.62
N LEU A 50 -6.14 30.29 3.08
CA LEU A 50 -6.98 29.19 2.58
C LEU A 50 -6.33 28.44 1.40
N LEU A 51 -6.64 27.16 1.24
CA LEU A 51 -6.08 26.34 0.15
C LEU A 51 -6.33 26.94 -1.24
N THR A 52 -7.50 27.57 -1.46
CA THR A 52 -7.82 28.24 -2.74
C THR A 52 -6.85 29.37 -3.06
N ILE A 53 -6.47 30.16 -2.05
CA ILE A 53 -5.48 31.25 -2.17
C ILE A 53 -4.10 30.67 -2.41
N ARG A 54 -3.67 29.68 -1.60
CA ARG A 54 -2.36 29.03 -1.75
C ARG A 54 -2.21 28.38 -3.12
N ARG A 55 -3.27 27.77 -3.65
CA ARG A 55 -3.25 27.16 -4.98
C ARG A 55 -3.10 28.17 -6.09
N LYS A 56 -3.87 29.26 -6.07
CA LYS A 56 -3.70 30.34 -7.04
C LYS A 56 -2.28 30.93 -7.02
N LYS A 57 -1.71 31.08 -5.82
CA LYS A 57 -0.31 31.52 -5.67
C LYS A 57 0.68 30.49 -6.21
N LEU A 58 0.47 29.20 -5.97
CA LEU A 58 1.32 28.16 -6.55
C LEU A 58 1.25 28.15 -8.08
N ASP A 59 0.07 28.31 -8.68
CA ASP A 59 -0.06 28.34 -10.14
C ASP A 59 0.77 29.50 -10.73
N GLY A 60 0.76 30.67 -10.08
CA GLY A 60 1.63 31.79 -10.43
C GLY A 60 3.12 31.47 -10.27
N PHE A 61 3.49 30.84 -9.15
CA PHE A 61 4.86 30.40 -8.89
C PHE A 61 5.36 29.40 -9.94
N ALA A 62 4.55 28.40 -10.27
CA ALA A 62 4.87 27.38 -11.25
C ALA A 62 5.06 27.98 -12.66
N LYS A 63 4.20 28.91 -13.09
CA LYS A 63 4.38 29.62 -14.37
C LYS A 63 5.72 30.35 -14.45
N LYS A 64 6.15 30.95 -13.34
CA LYS A 64 7.41 31.71 -13.26
C LYS A 64 8.65 30.79 -13.20
N TYR A 65 8.58 29.67 -12.48
CA TYR A 65 9.77 28.89 -12.12
C TYR A 65 9.84 27.47 -12.71
N PHE A 66 8.71 26.83 -13.03
CA PHE A 66 8.72 25.41 -13.44
C PHE A 66 8.90 25.24 -14.94
N ALA A 67 8.57 26.24 -15.77
CA ALA A 67 8.57 26.13 -17.23
C ALA A 67 9.91 25.66 -17.83
N LYS A 68 11.04 25.95 -17.15
CA LYS A 68 12.38 25.54 -17.60
C LYS A 68 12.82 24.15 -17.12
N ASN A 69 12.07 23.51 -16.21
CA ASN A 69 12.46 22.25 -15.58
C ASN A 69 11.38 21.17 -15.76
N LYS A 70 11.62 20.25 -16.70
CA LYS A 70 10.71 19.13 -17.00
C LYS A 70 10.61 18.09 -15.88
N SER A 71 11.45 18.16 -14.86
CA SER A 71 11.41 17.27 -13.69
C SER A 71 10.53 17.81 -12.56
N ILE A 72 9.92 18.98 -12.71
CA ILE A 72 9.02 19.58 -11.73
C ILE A 72 7.67 19.85 -12.41
N GLU A 73 6.61 19.31 -11.82
CA GLU A 73 5.26 19.42 -12.36
C GLU A 73 4.28 19.78 -11.25
N LEU A 74 3.15 20.41 -11.60
CA LEU A 74 2.06 20.63 -10.66
C LEU A 74 1.20 19.38 -10.55
N SER A 75 0.80 19.04 -9.32
CA SER A 75 -0.29 18.09 -9.12
C SER A 75 -1.57 18.66 -9.74
N PRO A 76 -2.27 17.91 -10.62
CA PRO A 76 -3.57 18.34 -11.11
C PRO A 76 -4.56 18.47 -9.94
N GLN A 77 -5.54 19.36 -10.10
CA GLN A 77 -6.62 19.57 -9.15
C GLN A 77 -7.93 19.86 -9.88
N THR A 78 -9.04 19.51 -9.25
CA THR A 78 -10.40 19.72 -9.76
C THR A 78 -11.34 19.86 -8.57
N ASP A 79 -12.35 20.72 -8.71
CA ASP A 79 -13.54 20.77 -7.84
C ASP A 79 -14.70 19.94 -8.42
N ASP A 80 -14.63 19.57 -9.71
CA ASP A 80 -15.57 18.67 -10.36
C ASP A 80 -15.43 17.21 -9.86
N LEU A 81 -16.50 16.70 -9.25
CA LEU A 81 -16.58 15.35 -8.72
C LEU A 81 -16.47 14.26 -9.80
N THR A 82 -17.00 14.51 -11.00
CA THR A 82 -16.95 13.58 -12.14
C THR A 82 -15.51 13.41 -12.60
N ILE A 83 -14.76 14.51 -12.74
CA ILE A 83 -13.33 14.46 -13.08
C ILE A 83 -12.56 13.73 -11.98
N ALA A 84 -12.83 14.03 -10.70
CA ALA A 84 -12.17 13.34 -9.58
C ALA A 84 -12.46 11.83 -9.54
N LYS A 85 -13.70 11.41 -9.84
CA LYS A 85 -14.07 9.99 -9.96
C LYS A 85 -13.36 9.33 -11.13
N HIS A 86 -13.22 10.01 -12.27
CA HIS A 86 -12.48 9.51 -13.41
C HIS A 86 -10.99 9.31 -13.06
N TRP A 87 -10.37 10.28 -12.39
CA TRP A 87 -9.00 10.13 -11.87
C TRP A 87 -8.87 8.95 -10.92
N LEU A 88 -9.81 8.79 -9.96
CA LEU A 88 -9.79 7.68 -9.02
C LEU A 88 -9.94 6.32 -9.71
N ALA A 89 -10.77 6.24 -10.76
CA ALA A 89 -10.94 5.01 -11.54
C ALA A 89 -9.66 4.63 -12.30
N GLY A 90 -9.00 5.62 -12.92
CA GLY A 90 -7.78 5.45 -13.72
C GLY A 90 -6.47 5.41 -12.91
N ALA A 91 -6.46 5.90 -11.67
CA ALA A 91 -5.26 5.96 -10.82
C ALA A 91 -4.60 4.59 -10.61
N GLY A 92 -5.37 3.50 -10.71
CA GLY A 92 -4.93 2.13 -10.43
C GLY A 92 -3.75 1.59 -11.25
N VAL A 93 -3.27 2.32 -12.26
CA VAL A 93 -2.09 1.93 -13.02
C VAL A 93 -0.79 2.41 -12.36
N ASP A 94 -0.71 3.62 -11.78
CA ASP A 94 0.56 4.17 -11.25
C ASP A 94 0.43 5.03 -9.97
N LEU A 95 -0.77 5.30 -9.48
CA LEU A 95 -1.04 6.16 -8.32
C LEU A 95 -1.99 5.49 -7.32
N ASP A 96 -1.81 5.75 -6.02
CA ASP A 96 -2.65 5.17 -4.96
C ASP A 96 -4.14 5.58 -5.02
N GLY A 97 -4.43 6.73 -5.61
CA GLY A 97 -5.75 7.36 -5.60
C GLY A 97 -5.65 8.88 -5.62
N VAL A 98 -6.63 9.56 -5.03
CA VAL A 98 -6.72 11.03 -4.99
C VAL A 98 -6.67 11.55 -3.56
N ILE A 99 -6.22 12.80 -3.38
CA ILE A 99 -6.30 13.52 -2.11
C ILE A 99 -7.43 14.54 -2.23
N ALA A 100 -8.51 14.32 -1.49
CA ALA A 100 -9.56 15.32 -1.31
C ALA A 100 -9.12 16.29 -0.21
N LYS A 101 -9.15 17.59 -0.48
CA LYS A 101 -8.74 18.62 0.47
C LYS A 101 -9.88 19.61 0.66
N ARG A 102 -10.09 20.05 1.91
CA ARG A 102 -10.98 21.16 2.21
C ARG A 102 -10.42 22.45 1.64
N THR A 103 -11.27 23.20 0.95
CA THR A 103 -10.90 24.47 0.31
C THR A 103 -10.97 25.66 1.27
N ASP A 104 -11.75 25.50 2.34
CA ASP A 104 -12.12 26.50 3.35
C ASP A 104 -11.24 26.45 4.61
N MET A 105 -10.08 25.79 4.55
CA MET A 105 -9.18 25.68 5.69
C MET A 105 -7.75 26.17 5.38
N PRO A 106 -7.09 26.80 6.37
CA PRO A 106 -5.64 26.99 6.38
C PRO A 106 -4.86 25.67 6.32
N TYR A 107 -3.54 25.77 6.15
CA TYR A 107 -2.67 24.60 6.21
C TYR A 107 -2.47 24.16 7.66
N GLN A 108 -2.91 22.94 8.00
CA GLN A 108 -2.84 22.43 9.37
C GLN A 108 -1.67 21.45 9.56
N SER A 109 -0.50 21.97 9.90
CA SER A 109 0.67 21.12 10.19
C SER A 109 0.38 20.12 11.31
N GLY A 110 0.66 18.84 11.07
CA GLY A 110 0.44 17.76 12.05
C GLY A 110 -1.02 17.30 12.20
N ASN A 111 -1.99 18.03 11.65
CA ASN A 111 -3.41 17.66 11.69
C ASN A 111 -3.91 17.30 10.28
N ARG A 112 -4.67 16.21 10.18
CA ARG A 112 -5.20 15.71 8.89
C ARG A 112 -6.65 16.08 8.62
N HIS A 113 -7.33 16.84 9.48
CA HIS A 113 -8.75 17.20 9.31
C HIS A 113 -9.03 17.91 7.96
N GLY A 114 -8.08 18.71 7.45
CA GLY A 114 -8.22 19.39 6.17
C GLY A 114 -8.08 18.49 4.92
N MET A 115 -7.76 17.21 5.05
CA MET A 115 -7.59 16.32 3.88
C MET A 115 -7.90 14.85 4.14
N VAL A 116 -8.43 14.17 3.13
CA VAL A 116 -8.69 12.74 3.14
C VAL A 116 -8.05 12.10 1.92
N LYS A 117 -7.35 10.98 2.14
CA LYS A 117 -6.85 10.14 1.06
C LYS A 117 -7.94 9.18 0.61
N VAL A 118 -8.40 9.33 -0.62
CA VAL A 118 -9.42 8.47 -1.23
C VAL A 118 -8.71 7.51 -2.17
N LYS A 119 -8.69 6.23 -1.79
CA LYS A 119 -8.03 5.16 -2.55
C LYS A 119 -9.07 4.24 -3.19
N ARG A 120 -8.71 3.64 -4.32
CA ARG A 120 -9.49 2.52 -4.87
C ARG A 120 -9.18 1.28 -4.06
N LEU A 121 -10.14 0.85 -3.26
CA LEU A 121 -10.00 -0.36 -2.46
C LEU A 121 -10.06 -1.57 -3.39
N ARG A 122 -9.04 -2.43 -3.31
CA ARG A 122 -9.02 -3.71 -4.02
C ARG A 122 -9.18 -4.83 -3.02
N THR A 123 -9.81 -5.91 -3.47
CA THR A 123 -9.91 -7.14 -2.68
C THR A 123 -9.30 -8.30 -3.43
N ALA A 124 -8.85 -9.30 -2.67
CA ALA A 124 -8.38 -10.56 -3.20
C ALA A 124 -8.87 -11.68 -2.28
N ASP A 125 -9.26 -12.80 -2.88
CA ASP A 125 -9.50 -14.03 -2.15
C ASP A 125 -8.15 -14.73 -1.94
N CYS A 126 -7.82 -15.01 -0.68
CA CYS A 126 -6.55 -15.61 -0.28
C CYS A 126 -6.78 -16.87 0.55
N VAL A 127 -5.91 -17.86 0.34
CA VAL A 127 -5.85 -19.04 1.18
C VAL A 127 -5.18 -18.69 2.51
N VAL A 128 -5.69 -19.21 3.62
CA VAL A 128 -5.00 -19.15 4.90
C VAL A 128 -4.07 -20.35 5.01
N GLY A 129 -2.80 -20.17 4.65
CA GLY A 129 -1.77 -21.22 4.70
C GLY A 129 -1.07 -21.37 6.05
N GLY A 130 -1.32 -20.43 6.98
CA GLY A 130 -0.73 -20.45 8.30
C GLY A 130 -1.27 -19.34 9.22
N PHE A 131 -0.84 -19.32 10.47
CA PHE A 131 -1.12 -18.22 11.39
C PHE A 131 0.03 -18.01 12.38
N ARG A 132 0.07 -16.84 13.02
CA ARG A 132 0.95 -16.54 14.16
C ARG A 132 0.13 -16.31 15.41
N TYR A 133 0.66 -16.73 16.55
CA TYR A 133 0.14 -16.28 17.84
C TYR A 133 0.45 -14.79 18.05
N ALA A 134 -0.32 -14.15 18.92
CA ALA A 134 -0.01 -12.82 19.42
C ALA A 134 1.29 -12.85 20.24
N SER A 135 1.92 -11.69 20.42
CA SER A 135 3.12 -11.55 21.26
C SER A 135 2.88 -11.94 22.71
N GLU A 136 1.64 -11.81 23.17
CA GLU A 136 1.20 -12.10 24.52
C GLU A 136 -0.01 -13.04 24.47
N GLY A 137 0.11 -14.17 25.15
CA GLY A 137 -0.94 -15.18 25.23
C GLY A 137 -1.05 -16.09 24.01
N ARG A 138 -1.73 -17.22 24.20
CA ARG A 138 -1.94 -18.24 23.17
C ARG A 138 -3.23 -17.97 22.39
N VAL A 139 -3.28 -16.82 21.73
CA VAL A 139 -4.38 -16.40 20.85
C VAL A 139 -3.83 -15.96 19.51
N ILE A 140 -4.65 -16.01 18.46
CA ILE A 140 -4.28 -15.57 17.13
C ILE A 140 -3.84 -14.09 17.11
N GLY A 141 -2.65 -13.85 16.59
CA GLY A 141 -2.12 -12.52 16.28
C GLY A 141 -2.34 -12.14 14.81
N SER A 142 -2.09 -13.07 13.89
CA SER A 142 -2.29 -12.83 12.45
C SER A 142 -2.56 -14.13 11.67
N MET A 143 -3.36 -14.04 10.61
CA MET A 143 -3.47 -15.07 9.57
C MET A 143 -2.49 -14.78 8.44
N LEU A 144 -1.81 -15.81 7.96
CA LEU A 144 -0.85 -15.76 6.86
C LEU A 144 -1.55 -16.16 5.57
N LEU A 145 -1.42 -15.30 4.56
CA LEU A 145 -2.19 -15.35 3.33
C LEU A 145 -1.35 -15.90 2.19
N GLY A 146 -1.97 -16.72 1.35
CA GLY A 146 -1.33 -17.28 0.17
C GLY A 146 -2.16 -17.17 -1.10
N LEU A 147 -1.45 -17.13 -2.22
CA LEU A 147 -1.99 -17.23 -3.58
C LEU A 147 -1.25 -18.33 -4.35
N TYR A 148 -2.00 -19.07 -5.16
CA TYR A 148 -1.47 -20.09 -6.05
C TYR A 148 -0.88 -19.47 -7.31
N ASP A 149 0.31 -19.93 -7.69
CA ASP A 149 0.88 -19.67 -9.01
C ASP A 149 0.35 -20.64 -10.08
N GLU A 150 0.78 -20.43 -11.32
CA GLU A 150 0.41 -21.26 -12.48
C GLU A 150 0.91 -22.72 -12.37
N LYS A 151 1.87 -22.99 -11.48
CA LYS A 151 2.40 -24.34 -11.20
C LYS A 151 1.68 -25.03 -10.05
N GLY A 152 0.68 -24.40 -9.44
CA GLY A 152 -0.06 -24.93 -8.29
C GLY A 152 0.70 -24.83 -6.96
N LEU A 153 1.76 -24.01 -6.88
CA LEU A 153 2.46 -23.74 -5.63
C LEU A 153 1.79 -22.60 -4.87
N LEU A 154 1.53 -22.80 -3.58
CA LEU A 154 0.94 -21.79 -2.71
C LEU A 154 2.05 -20.91 -2.13
N HIS A 155 2.11 -19.66 -2.58
CA HIS A 155 3.10 -18.68 -2.13
C HIS A 155 2.53 -17.82 -1.02
N HIS A 156 3.29 -17.60 0.04
CA HIS A 156 2.97 -16.62 1.07
C HIS A 156 3.10 -15.20 0.50
N VAL A 157 1.99 -14.46 0.54
CA VAL A 157 1.88 -13.11 -0.05
C VAL A 157 1.65 -12.00 0.97
N GLY A 158 1.47 -12.32 2.26
CA GLY A 158 1.26 -11.33 3.31
C GLY A 158 0.41 -11.85 4.46
N PHE A 159 -0.16 -10.95 5.25
CA PHE A 159 -0.93 -11.31 6.43
C PHE A 159 -2.10 -10.35 6.69
N THR A 160 -3.01 -10.78 7.57
CA THR A 160 -4.05 -9.92 8.18
C THR A 160 -4.11 -10.14 9.69
N SER A 161 -4.34 -9.09 10.47
CA SER A 161 -4.23 -9.09 11.94
C SER A 161 -5.33 -8.33 12.69
N SER A 162 -6.43 -8.00 12.03
CA SER A 162 -7.50 -7.15 12.59
C SER A 162 -8.71 -7.96 13.05
N PHE A 163 -8.52 -8.83 14.05
CA PHE A 163 -9.60 -9.61 14.67
C PHE A 163 -10.08 -8.94 15.96
N LYS A 164 -11.40 -8.95 16.20
CA LYS A 164 -11.96 -8.47 17.47
C LYS A 164 -11.50 -9.36 18.63
N THR A 165 -11.24 -8.75 19.79
CA THR A 165 -10.62 -9.43 20.94
C THR A 165 -11.43 -10.63 21.42
N ASP A 166 -12.76 -10.52 21.44
CA ASP A 166 -13.72 -11.55 21.83
C ASP A 166 -13.80 -12.72 20.85
N GLU A 167 -13.53 -12.49 19.57
CA GLU A 167 -13.52 -13.53 18.53
C GLU A 167 -12.23 -14.37 18.51
N LYS A 168 -11.11 -13.82 19.04
CA LYS A 168 -9.78 -14.44 18.96
C LYS A 168 -9.72 -15.86 19.57
N PRO A 169 -10.29 -16.15 20.76
CA PRO A 169 -10.18 -17.50 21.35
C PRO A 169 -10.86 -18.58 20.50
N ALA A 170 -12.07 -18.30 19.99
CA ALA A 170 -12.81 -19.24 19.15
C ALA A 170 -12.10 -19.45 17.80
N LEU A 171 -11.60 -18.38 17.20
CA LEU A 171 -10.83 -18.46 15.96
C LEU A 171 -9.53 -19.26 16.15
N THR A 172 -8.83 -19.04 17.26
CA THR A 172 -7.59 -19.78 17.58
C THR A 172 -7.84 -21.28 17.64
N LYS A 173 -8.87 -21.72 18.39
CA LYS A 173 -9.26 -23.14 18.46
C LYS A 173 -9.62 -23.71 17.09
N LYS A 174 -10.27 -22.93 16.23
CA LYS A 174 -10.61 -23.35 14.86
C LYS A 174 -9.35 -23.57 14.01
N LEU A 175 -8.37 -22.67 14.10
CA LEU A 175 -7.12 -22.77 13.33
C LEU A 175 -6.20 -23.86 13.88
N GLU A 176 -6.09 -24.02 15.21
CA GLU A 176 -5.27 -25.06 15.82
C GLU A 176 -5.68 -26.48 15.35
N LYS A 177 -6.98 -26.74 15.14
CA LYS A 177 -7.49 -28.00 14.58
C LYS A 177 -7.07 -28.28 13.14
N LEU A 178 -6.62 -27.24 12.42
CA LEU A 178 -6.21 -27.32 11.03
C LEU A 178 -4.69 -27.29 10.86
N ILE A 179 -3.93 -27.31 11.96
CA ILE A 179 -2.46 -27.32 11.91
C ILE A 179 -1.99 -28.54 11.14
N LYS A 180 -1.34 -28.30 10.01
CA LYS A 180 -0.80 -29.33 9.13
C LYS A 180 0.30 -28.74 8.22
N PRO A 181 1.55 -29.22 8.33
CA PRO A 181 2.61 -28.88 7.39
C PRO A 181 2.29 -29.33 5.94
N PRO A 182 2.85 -28.65 4.91
CA PRO A 182 3.81 -27.54 5.02
C PRO A 182 3.14 -26.16 5.12
N GLY A 183 1.82 -26.04 4.95
CA GLY A 183 1.10 -24.78 4.91
C GLY A 183 1.27 -24.01 3.60
N PHE A 184 2.52 -23.66 3.25
CA PHE A 184 2.90 -23.05 1.98
C PHE A 184 3.83 -24.00 1.21
N THR A 185 3.65 -24.09 -0.11
CA THR A 185 4.43 -25.00 -0.98
C THR A 185 5.34 -24.25 -1.95
N GLY A 186 5.19 -22.93 -2.08
CA GLY A 186 6.11 -22.04 -2.77
C GLY A 186 6.93 -21.21 -1.77
N ASN A 187 6.91 -19.88 -1.92
CA ASN A 187 7.52 -18.97 -0.96
C ASN A 187 6.87 -19.12 0.42
N ALA A 188 7.68 -19.27 1.46
CA ALA A 188 7.21 -19.40 2.84
C ALA A 188 7.38 -18.09 3.65
N PRO A 189 6.61 -17.89 4.74
CA PRO A 189 6.85 -16.82 5.69
C PRO A 189 8.26 -16.90 6.30
N GLY A 190 8.88 -15.73 6.54
CA GLY A 190 10.20 -15.66 7.19
C GLY A 190 11.40 -15.69 6.23
N GLY A 191 11.20 -15.59 4.91
CA GLY A 191 12.30 -15.45 3.95
C GLY A 191 13.19 -14.20 4.16
N PRO A 192 14.39 -14.16 3.56
CA PRO A 192 15.38 -13.11 3.82
C PRO A 192 14.84 -11.71 3.56
N SER A 193 14.83 -10.87 4.60
CA SER A 193 14.38 -9.48 4.50
C SER A 193 15.13 -8.60 5.50
N ARG A 194 15.48 -7.38 5.09
CA ARG A 194 16.09 -6.36 5.98
C ARG A 194 15.20 -5.97 7.17
N TRP A 195 13.91 -6.32 7.10
CA TRP A 195 12.92 -6.06 8.15
C TRP A 195 12.41 -7.37 8.79
N ALA A 196 13.04 -8.51 8.51
CA ALA A 196 12.72 -9.74 9.20
C ALA A 196 13.19 -9.65 10.66
N THR A 197 12.32 -10.02 11.60
CA THR A 197 12.68 -10.24 13.00
C THR A 197 12.68 -11.74 13.28
N GLU A 198 13.20 -12.15 14.43
CA GLU A 198 13.17 -13.56 14.87
C GLU A 198 11.75 -14.15 14.82
N ARG A 199 10.75 -13.35 15.21
CA ARG A 199 9.32 -13.71 15.18
C ARG A 199 8.73 -13.86 13.77
N SER A 200 9.43 -13.40 12.72
CA SER A 200 8.97 -13.59 11.35
C SER A 200 8.94 -15.07 10.95
N ALA A 201 9.76 -15.92 11.58
CA ALA A 201 9.84 -17.36 11.35
C ALA A 201 8.92 -18.18 12.26
N GLU A 202 8.38 -17.60 13.34
CA GLU A 202 7.50 -18.29 14.28
C GLU A 202 6.04 -18.26 13.78
N TRP A 203 5.60 -19.34 13.14
CA TRP A 203 4.22 -19.51 12.68
C TRP A 203 3.79 -20.98 12.68
N GLN A 204 2.49 -21.21 12.66
CA GLN A 204 1.89 -22.54 12.60
C GLN A 204 1.32 -22.78 11.19
N PRO A 205 1.74 -23.85 10.50
CA PRO A 205 1.24 -24.17 9.17
C PRO A 205 -0.17 -24.74 9.23
N LEU A 206 -1.01 -24.37 8.27
CA LEU A 206 -2.39 -24.84 8.18
C LEU A 206 -2.61 -25.61 6.88
N ALA A 207 -3.46 -26.63 6.93
CA ALA A 207 -3.99 -27.22 5.70
C ALA A 207 -4.68 -26.13 4.85
N PRO A 208 -4.40 -26.02 3.54
CA PRO A 208 -4.91 -24.95 2.68
C PRO A 208 -6.39 -25.16 2.33
N LYS A 209 -7.27 -25.03 3.32
CA LYS A 209 -8.72 -25.26 3.20
C LYS A 209 -9.55 -24.01 3.42
N LEU A 210 -8.99 -23.03 4.11
CA LEU A 210 -9.70 -21.82 4.48
C LEU A 210 -9.39 -20.71 3.47
N VAL A 211 -10.44 -20.06 2.98
CA VAL A 211 -10.33 -18.90 2.10
C VAL A 211 -10.96 -17.68 2.78
N VAL A 212 -10.27 -16.55 2.64
CA VAL A 212 -10.70 -15.25 3.15
C VAL A 212 -10.62 -14.20 2.07
N GLU A 213 -11.58 -13.30 2.05
CA GLU A 213 -11.49 -12.08 1.24
C GLU A 213 -10.80 -11.00 2.09
N VAL A 214 -9.73 -10.43 1.54
CA VAL A 214 -8.99 -9.35 2.17
C VAL A 214 -8.97 -8.12 1.28
N GLN A 215 -9.06 -6.97 1.91
CA GLN A 215 -8.81 -5.69 1.28
C GLN A 215 -7.32 -5.35 1.36
N TYR A 216 -6.75 -4.93 0.24
CA TYR A 216 -5.34 -4.55 0.14
C TYR A 216 -5.17 -3.22 -0.61
N ASP A 217 -4.02 -2.59 -0.37
CA ASP A 217 -3.63 -1.33 -0.99
C ASP A 217 -2.83 -1.56 -2.27
N HIS A 218 -1.69 -2.24 -2.15
CA HIS A 218 -0.78 -2.51 -3.26
C HIS A 218 -0.30 -3.96 -3.25
N PHE A 219 -0.14 -4.53 -4.44
CA PHE A 219 0.51 -5.82 -4.67
C PHE A 219 1.72 -5.62 -5.59
N THR A 220 2.92 -5.93 -5.08
CA THR A 220 4.19 -5.70 -5.79
C THR A 220 5.24 -6.70 -5.32
N GLY A 221 6.12 -7.16 -6.20
CA GLY A 221 7.18 -8.10 -5.82
C GLY A 221 6.64 -9.41 -5.24
N GLY A 222 5.48 -9.86 -5.72
CA GLY A 222 4.84 -11.10 -5.28
C GLY A 222 4.15 -11.06 -3.91
N ARG A 223 3.93 -9.87 -3.33
CA ARG A 223 3.31 -9.73 -2.00
C ARG A 223 2.47 -8.46 -1.84
N PHE A 224 1.56 -8.47 -0.88
CA PHE A 224 0.89 -7.29 -0.38
C PHE A 224 1.89 -6.34 0.30
N ARG A 225 1.73 -5.04 0.05
CA ARG A 225 2.40 -3.99 0.81
C ARG A 225 1.51 -3.58 1.97
N HIS A 226 2.11 -3.43 3.15
CA HIS A 226 1.43 -3.18 4.41
C HIS A 226 0.50 -4.34 4.83
N GLY A 227 -0.11 -4.24 6.02
CA GLY A 227 -1.10 -5.22 6.47
C GLY A 227 -2.38 -5.15 5.63
N THR A 228 -2.99 -6.31 5.38
CA THR A 228 -4.30 -6.39 4.71
C THR A 228 -5.44 -6.38 5.74
N LYS A 229 -6.61 -5.91 5.34
CA LYS A 229 -7.80 -5.90 6.19
C LYS A 229 -8.68 -7.10 5.85
N PHE A 230 -8.91 -7.97 6.83
CA PHE A 230 -9.91 -9.04 6.71
C PHE A 230 -11.30 -8.45 6.47
N LEU A 231 -11.98 -8.94 5.43
CA LEU A 231 -13.37 -8.58 5.16
C LEU A 231 -14.33 -9.68 5.57
N ARG A 232 -14.15 -10.90 5.05
CA ARG A 232 -15.04 -12.03 5.30
C ARG A 232 -14.40 -13.37 4.96
N TRP A 233 -14.97 -14.45 5.50
CA TRP A 233 -14.71 -15.82 5.06
C TRP A 233 -15.37 -16.09 3.71
N ARG A 234 -14.74 -16.96 2.90
CA ARG A 234 -15.23 -17.38 1.58
C ARG A 234 -15.41 -18.90 1.51
N PRO A 235 -16.37 -19.48 2.26
CA PRO A 235 -16.62 -20.93 2.21
C PRO A 235 -17.12 -21.40 0.84
N ASP A 236 -17.56 -20.46 0.00
CA ASP A 236 -17.99 -20.66 -1.38
C ASP A 236 -16.83 -20.82 -2.37
N LYS A 237 -15.58 -20.57 -1.95
CA LYS A 237 -14.38 -20.64 -2.80
C LYS A 237 -13.52 -21.84 -2.44
N LYS A 238 -13.03 -22.54 -3.47
CA LYS A 238 -11.97 -23.54 -3.31
C LYS A 238 -10.62 -22.85 -3.21
N ALA A 239 -9.68 -23.43 -2.47
CA ALA A 239 -8.36 -22.84 -2.24
C ALA A 239 -7.61 -22.60 -3.56
N GLU A 240 -7.70 -23.54 -4.50
CA GLU A 240 -7.02 -23.53 -5.80
C GLU A 240 -7.49 -22.39 -6.71
N GLN A 241 -8.67 -21.80 -6.43
CA GLN A 241 -9.18 -20.64 -7.16
C GLN A 241 -8.50 -19.33 -6.74
N CYS A 242 -7.77 -19.33 -5.63
CA CYS A 242 -7.10 -18.15 -5.09
C CYS A 242 -5.73 -17.97 -5.77
N THR A 243 -5.72 -17.45 -7.00
CA THR A 243 -4.50 -17.35 -7.82
C THR A 243 -3.95 -15.92 -7.90
N PHE A 244 -2.69 -15.79 -8.34
CA PHE A 244 -2.06 -14.49 -8.62
C PHE A 244 -2.81 -13.65 -9.68
N GLU A 245 -3.64 -14.24 -10.54
CA GLU A 245 -4.43 -13.49 -11.54
C GLU A 245 -5.28 -12.38 -10.90
N GLN A 246 -5.81 -12.61 -9.70
CA GLN A 246 -6.63 -11.64 -8.97
C GLN A 246 -5.90 -10.33 -8.62
N VAL A 247 -4.56 -10.39 -8.58
CA VAL A 247 -3.68 -9.28 -8.19
C VAL A 247 -2.76 -8.85 -9.32
N LYS A 248 -2.82 -9.52 -10.48
CA LYS A 248 -2.19 -9.08 -11.72
C LYS A 248 -2.93 -7.82 -12.22
N ARG A 249 -2.17 -6.92 -12.83
CA ARG A 249 -2.61 -5.62 -13.32
C ARG A 249 -3.09 -5.71 -14.75
#